data_AF-A0AA38HH77-F1
#
_entry.id   AF-A0AA38HH77-F1
#
_cell.length_a   1.000
_cell.length_b   1.000
_cell.length_c   1.000
_cell.angle_alpha   90.00
_cell.angle_beta   90.00
_cell.angle_gamma   90.00
#
_symmetry.space_group_name_H-M   'P 1'
#
loop_
_entity.id
_entity.type
_entity.pdbx_description
1 polymer ?
#
loop_
_entity_poly.entity_id
_entity_poly.type
_entity_poly.pdbx_seq_one_letter_code
_entity_poly.pdbx_strand_id
1 'polypeptide(L)'
;MNKIQYGIERGYGYNPDDGTVSSTIGVVSGIFLGLLLGAMGGLDMGGPVNKIAFVTCAFLTAASADQTGSAAEILQRPMGSLACAIPVAPLGMGVATFVLPNKFDKESRNMGVGAFIMGCIGISEGAIPFAIRDPKRAIVCNVLGSALAGALGGAMGVQDAAAHGGPIVAILGAVPYGVQTLYYFIAAGAGVAVTALVYIF
;
A
#
# COMPACT_ATOMS: atom_id res chain seq x y z
N MET A 1 22.26 17.16 19.10
CA MET A 1 20.84 16.77 19.00
C MET A 1 20.02 17.65 19.94
N ASN A 2 18.98 18.33 19.46
CA ASN A 2 18.20 19.28 20.28
C ASN A 2 17.10 18.52 21.05
N LYS A 3 16.74 18.94 22.28
CA LYS A 3 15.85 18.18 23.19
C LYS A 3 14.48 17.78 22.60
N ILE A 4 14.01 18.51 21.59
CA ILE A 4 12.76 18.23 20.87
C ILE A 4 12.91 16.99 19.96
N GLN A 5 14.05 16.85 19.26
CA GLN A 5 14.36 15.67 18.43
C GLN A 5 14.49 14.41 19.30
N TYR A 6 15.16 14.54 20.44
CA TYR A 6 15.30 13.44 21.42
C TYR A 6 13.94 12.95 21.97
N GLY A 7 12.97 13.86 22.13
CA GLY A 7 11.60 13.52 22.58
C GLY A 7 10.77 12.80 21.51
N ILE A 8 10.91 13.20 20.25
CA ILE A 8 10.22 12.55 19.12
C ILE A 8 10.82 11.16 18.87
N GLU A 9 12.14 11.02 18.87
CA GLU A 9 12.83 9.74 18.67
C GLU A 9 12.43 8.71 19.74
N ARG A 10 12.41 9.09 21.02
CA ARG A 10 11.91 8.22 22.10
C ARG A 10 10.41 7.90 21.98
N GLY A 11 9.60 8.82 21.47
CA GLY A 11 8.17 8.60 21.23
C GLY A 11 7.89 7.52 20.18
N TYR A 12 8.82 7.31 19.25
CA TYR A 12 8.80 6.24 18.25
C TYR A 12 9.55 4.96 18.69
N GLY A 13 10.06 4.95 19.92
CA GLY A 13 10.76 3.81 20.50
C GLY A 13 12.27 3.80 20.27
N TYR A 14 12.87 4.78 19.59
CA TYR A 14 14.29 4.75 19.24
C TYR A 14 15.19 4.62 20.49
N ASN A 15 16.02 3.58 20.51
CA ASN A 15 17.05 3.32 21.49
C ASN A 15 18.40 3.82 20.94
N PRO A 16 18.95 4.91 21.49
CA PRO A 16 20.19 5.50 21.00
C PRO A 16 21.45 4.67 21.27
N ASP A 17 21.36 3.64 22.11
CA ASP A 17 22.50 2.80 22.52
C ASP A 17 22.80 1.65 21.55
N ASP A 18 21.82 1.24 20.73
CA ASP A 18 21.94 0.16 19.74
C ASP A 18 21.37 0.52 18.35
N GLY A 19 20.79 1.73 18.20
CA GLY A 19 20.18 2.19 16.95
C GLY A 19 18.84 1.55 16.62
N THR A 20 18.21 0.83 17.56
CA THR A 20 16.96 0.10 17.33
C THR A 20 15.75 0.84 17.90
N VAL A 21 14.68 0.95 17.11
CA VAL A 21 13.36 1.36 17.62
C VAL A 21 12.77 0.22 18.46
N SER A 22 12.30 0.51 19.67
CA SER A 22 11.51 -0.34 20.57
C SER A 22 10.53 -1.12 19.73
N SER A 23 10.90 -2.37 19.48
CA SER A 23 10.48 -3.10 18.29
C SER A 23 8.98 -3.32 18.26
N THR A 24 8.34 -3.36 19.43
CA THR A 24 6.90 -3.60 19.54
C THR A 24 6.07 -2.36 19.28
N ILE A 25 6.44 -1.18 19.81
CA ILE A 25 5.65 0.05 19.64
C ILE A 25 5.73 0.52 18.18
N GLY A 26 6.91 0.47 17.57
CA GLY A 26 7.11 0.85 16.17
C GLY A 26 6.37 -0.07 15.19
N VAL A 27 6.34 -1.38 15.44
CA VAL A 27 5.60 -2.34 14.61
C VAL A 27 4.10 -2.17 14.77
N VAL A 28 3.60 -2.00 16.00
CA VAL A 28 2.17 -1.79 16.26
C VAL A 28 1.67 -0.50 15.61
N SER A 29 2.40 0.61 15.76
CA SER A 29 2.02 1.87 15.12
C SER A 29 2.09 1.77 13.59
N GLY A 30 3.10 1.09 13.04
CA GLY A 30 3.21 0.78 11.62
C GLY A 30 2.01 -0.02 11.10
N ILE A 31 1.57 -1.05 11.82
CA ILE A 31 0.38 -1.84 11.48
C ILE A 31 -0.87 -0.96 11.43
N PHE A 32 -1.14 -0.18 12.49
CA PHE A 32 -2.36 0.64 12.55
C PHE A 32 -2.35 1.75 11.49
N LEU A 33 -1.21 2.42 11.30
CA LEU A 33 -1.07 3.44 10.27
C LEU A 33 -1.22 2.85 8.87
N GLY A 34 -0.54 1.73 8.61
CA GLY A 34 -0.64 1.00 7.35
C GLY A 34 -2.06 0.52 7.06
N LEU A 35 -2.77 -0.01 8.06
CA LEU A 35 -4.17 -0.42 7.94
C LEU A 35 -5.06 0.76 7.54
N LEU A 36 -4.90 1.90 8.22
CA LEU A 36 -5.66 3.11 7.93
C LEU A 36 -5.38 3.64 6.51
N LEU A 37 -4.11 3.80 6.15
CA LEU A 37 -3.70 4.28 4.83
C LEU A 37 -4.15 3.33 3.72
N GLY A 38 -4.02 2.02 3.95
CA GLY A 38 -4.50 0.99 3.03
C GLY A 38 -6.02 1.03 2.86
N ALA A 39 -6.78 1.15 3.95
CA ALA A 39 -8.24 1.28 3.90
C ALA A 39 -8.66 2.54 3.11
N MET A 40 -7.97 3.67 3.33
CA MET A 40 -8.19 4.90 2.57
C MET A 40 -7.88 4.73 1.08
N GLY A 41 -6.77 4.07 0.74
CA GLY A 41 -6.36 3.83 -0.65
C GLY A 41 -7.33 2.94 -1.43
N GLY A 42 -7.94 1.95 -0.76
CA GLY A 42 -8.90 1.03 -1.37
C GLY A 42 -10.34 1.54 -1.47
N LEU A 43 -10.67 2.70 -0.87
CA LEU A 43 -12.05 3.12 -0.67
C LEU A 43 -12.73 3.68 -1.92
N ASP A 44 -12.05 4.58 -2.62
CA ASP A 44 -12.64 5.35 -3.73
C ASP A 44 -11.83 5.30 -5.03
N MET A 45 -10.88 4.37 -5.15
CA MET A 45 -10.15 4.04 -6.38
C MET A 45 -9.59 5.29 -7.11
N GLY A 46 -9.08 6.27 -6.35
CA GLY A 46 -8.55 7.54 -6.88
C GLY A 46 -9.39 8.77 -6.53
N GLY A 47 -10.43 8.61 -5.71
CA GLY A 47 -11.24 9.70 -5.20
C GLY A 47 -10.58 10.53 -4.07
N PRO A 48 -11.36 11.38 -3.38
CA PRO A 48 -10.86 12.30 -2.36
C PRO A 48 -10.12 11.62 -1.20
N VAL A 49 -10.61 10.48 -0.70
CA VAL A 49 -10.04 9.78 0.45
C VAL A 49 -8.67 9.20 0.09
N ASN A 50 -8.57 8.50 -1.05
CA ASN A 50 -7.28 8.01 -1.55
C ASN A 50 -6.30 9.17 -1.78
N LYS A 51 -6.75 10.27 -2.41
CA LYS A 51 -5.88 11.44 -2.66
C LYS A 51 -5.37 12.10 -1.37
N ILE A 52 -6.18 12.17 -0.32
CA ILE A 52 -5.73 12.71 0.97
C ILE A 52 -4.64 11.81 1.57
N ALA A 53 -4.82 10.49 1.56
CA ALA A 53 -3.79 9.56 2.02
C ALA A 53 -2.49 9.69 1.20
N PHE A 54 -2.63 9.71 -0.12
CA PHE A 54 -1.51 9.81 -1.05
C PHE A 54 -0.72 11.11 -0.89
N VAL A 55 -1.39 12.27 -0.86
CA VAL A 55 -0.72 13.57 -0.69
C VAL A 55 -0.05 13.67 0.67
N THR A 56 -0.67 13.13 1.72
CA THR A 56 -0.06 13.08 3.05
C THR A 56 1.22 12.26 3.04
N CYS A 57 1.20 11.07 2.45
CA CYS A 57 2.39 10.23 2.34
C CYS A 57 3.45 10.87 1.43
N ALA A 58 3.03 11.48 0.32
CA ALA A 58 3.94 12.14 -0.63
C ALA A 58 4.65 13.32 0.02
N PHE A 59 3.95 14.07 0.86
CA PHE A 59 4.54 15.15 1.65
C PHE A 59 5.62 14.62 2.61
N LEU A 60 5.35 13.50 3.31
CA LEU A 60 6.32 12.88 4.20
C LEU A 60 7.54 12.33 3.43
N THR A 61 7.32 11.69 2.28
CA THR A 61 8.41 11.26 1.38
C THR A 61 9.24 12.45 0.91
N ALA A 62 8.62 13.57 0.53
CA ALA A 62 9.36 14.78 0.15
C ALA A 62 10.18 15.36 1.31
N ALA A 63 9.63 15.37 2.53
CA ALA A 63 10.35 15.80 3.73
C ALA A 63 11.56 14.91 4.08
N SER A 64 11.63 13.69 3.53
CA SER A 64 12.78 12.80 3.70
C SER A 64 14.03 13.24 2.93
N ALA A 65 13.90 14.14 1.96
CA ALA A 65 15.01 14.57 1.08
C ALA A 65 16.17 15.24 1.84
N ASP A 66 15.88 15.96 2.91
CA ASP A 66 16.87 16.65 3.74
C ASP A 66 17.35 15.79 4.93
N GLN A 67 16.88 14.55 5.03
CA GLN A 67 17.21 13.63 6.12
C GLN A 67 18.15 12.52 5.65
N THR A 68 18.88 11.91 6.58
CA THR A 68 19.75 10.76 6.30
C THR A 68 19.57 9.65 7.33
N GLY A 69 19.97 8.43 6.96
CA GLY A 69 19.84 7.25 7.82
C GLY A 69 18.39 6.99 8.24
N SER A 70 18.21 6.52 9.47
CA SER A 70 16.92 6.08 9.99
C SER A 70 15.82 7.15 9.95
N ALA A 71 16.18 8.44 10.00
CA ALA A 71 15.21 9.53 9.91
C ALA A 71 14.55 9.61 8.52
N ALA A 72 15.32 9.40 7.44
CA ALA A 72 14.78 9.36 6.08
C ALA A 72 13.87 8.13 5.89
N GLU A 73 14.29 6.97 6.40
CA GLU A 73 13.54 5.71 6.29
C GLU A 73 12.16 5.81 6.98
N ILE A 74 12.11 6.41 8.18
CA ILE A 74 10.85 6.57 8.93
C ILE A 74 9.85 7.42 8.16
N LEU A 75 10.31 8.45 7.45
CA LEU A 75 9.47 9.34 6.64
C LEU A 75 8.97 8.69 5.34
N GLN A 76 9.68 7.66 4.84
CA GLN A 76 9.31 6.92 3.63
C GLN A 76 8.38 5.72 3.89
N ARG A 77 8.33 5.21 5.12
CA ARG A 77 7.48 4.06 5.51
C ARG A 77 5.96 4.24 5.28
N PRO A 78 5.36 5.42 5.55
CA PRO A 78 3.95 5.64 5.24
C PRO A 78 3.65 5.48 3.75
N MET A 79 4.52 6.02 2.87
CA MET A 79 4.39 5.81 1.43
C MET A 79 4.60 4.36 1.05
N GLY A 80 5.60 3.66 1.61
CA GLY A 80 5.78 2.23 1.34
C GLY A 80 4.57 1.37 1.70
N SER A 81 3.90 1.67 2.82
CA SER A 81 2.67 1.00 3.23
C SER A 81 1.53 1.29 2.25
N LEU A 82 1.35 2.54 1.85
CA LEU A 82 0.34 2.94 0.87
C LEU A 82 0.63 2.37 -0.54
N ALA A 83 1.90 2.35 -0.95
CA ALA A 83 2.35 1.85 -2.24
C ALA A 83 2.08 0.34 -2.41
N CYS A 84 2.10 -0.42 -1.31
CA CYS A 84 1.64 -1.82 -1.29
C CYS A 84 0.12 -1.93 -1.52
N ALA A 85 -0.66 -0.96 -1.03
CA ALA A 85 -2.11 -0.98 -1.03
C ALA A 85 -2.75 -0.40 -2.31
N ILE A 86 -2.12 0.58 -2.96
CA ILE A 86 -2.56 1.23 -4.22
C ILE A 86 -2.89 0.21 -5.33
N PRO A 87 -2.03 -0.77 -5.66
CA PRO A 87 -2.30 -1.66 -6.77
C PRO A 87 -3.32 -2.76 -6.44
N VAL A 88 -3.69 -2.93 -5.17
CA VAL A 88 -4.47 -4.09 -4.71
C VAL A 88 -5.85 -4.15 -5.35
N ALA A 89 -6.57 -3.03 -5.39
CA ALA A 89 -7.90 -2.98 -6.01
C ALA A 89 -7.87 -3.38 -7.50
N PRO A 90 -7.13 -2.71 -8.39
CA PRO A 90 -7.11 -3.05 -9.81
C PRO A 90 -6.47 -4.43 -10.10
N LEU A 91 -5.41 -4.82 -9.38
CA LEU A 91 -4.81 -6.15 -9.54
C LEU A 91 -5.75 -7.25 -9.03
N GLY A 92 -6.41 -7.06 -7.89
CA GLY A 92 -7.37 -8.00 -7.33
C GLY A 92 -8.54 -8.25 -8.28
N MET A 93 -9.09 -7.19 -8.89
CA MET A 93 -10.12 -7.31 -9.93
C MET A 93 -9.62 -8.08 -11.15
N GLY A 94 -8.44 -7.73 -11.67
CA GLY A 94 -7.84 -8.44 -12.79
C GLY A 94 -7.62 -9.92 -12.50
N VAL A 95 -6.98 -10.24 -11.37
CA VAL A 95 -6.73 -11.61 -10.91
C VAL A 95 -8.04 -12.37 -10.72
N ALA A 96 -9.08 -11.75 -10.16
CA ALA A 96 -10.38 -12.40 -9.99
C ALA A 96 -10.92 -12.94 -11.33
N THR A 97 -10.80 -12.15 -12.39
CA THR A 97 -11.26 -12.56 -13.74
C THR A 97 -10.40 -13.66 -14.38
N PHE A 98 -9.13 -13.78 -13.97
CA PHE A 98 -8.22 -14.81 -14.48
C PHE A 98 -8.35 -16.14 -13.74
N VAL A 99 -8.59 -16.10 -12.42
CA VAL A 99 -8.68 -17.30 -11.57
C VAL A 99 -9.99 -18.05 -11.78
N LEU A 100 -11.12 -17.33 -11.87
CA LEU A 100 -12.44 -17.94 -12.08
C LEU A 100 -13.18 -17.32 -13.27
N PRO A 101 -12.65 -17.46 -14.50
CA PRO A 101 -13.20 -16.80 -15.70
C PRO A 101 -14.65 -17.20 -16.00
N ASN A 102 -15.09 -18.38 -15.55
CA ASN A 102 -16.46 -18.87 -15.75
C ASN A 102 -17.51 -18.09 -14.95
N LYS A 103 -17.11 -17.34 -13.91
CA LYS A 103 -18.02 -16.46 -13.15
C LYS A 103 -18.22 -15.09 -13.80
N PHE A 104 -17.45 -14.77 -14.84
CA PHE A 104 -17.43 -13.43 -15.45
C PHE A 104 -17.86 -13.49 -16.91
N ASP A 105 -18.69 -12.54 -17.32
CA ASP A 105 -19.05 -12.34 -18.72
C ASP A 105 -17.84 -11.85 -19.53
N LYS A 106 -17.96 -11.89 -20.87
CA LYS A 106 -16.87 -11.50 -21.77
C LYS A 106 -16.41 -10.05 -21.54
N GLU A 107 -17.35 -9.17 -21.22
CA GLU A 107 -17.06 -7.77 -20.91
C GLU A 107 -16.22 -7.64 -19.64
N SER A 108 -16.62 -8.28 -18.53
CA SER A 108 -15.87 -8.23 -17.27
C SER A 108 -14.46 -8.81 -17.40
N ARG A 109 -14.27 -9.86 -18.21
CA ARG A 109 -12.94 -10.41 -18.49
C ARG A 109 -12.04 -9.42 -19.24
N ASN A 110 -12.58 -8.71 -20.22
CA ASN A 110 -11.82 -7.67 -20.93
C ASN A 110 -11.48 -6.50 -20.01
N MET A 111 -12.41 -6.06 -19.17
CA MET A 111 -12.15 -5.04 -18.15
C MET A 111 -11.09 -5.52 -17.15
N GLY A 112 -11.08 -6.80 -16.80
CA GLY A 112 -10.09 -7.41 -15.90
C GLY A 112 -8.67 -7.35 -16.45
N VAL A 113 -8.47 -7.56 -17.75
CA VAL A 113 -7.14 -7.37 -18.39
C VAL A 113 -6.69 -5.92 -18.27
N GLY A 114 -7.58 -4.96 -18.54
CA GLY A 114 -7.29 -3.53 -18.38
C GLY A 114 -6.95 -3.16 -16.94
N ALA A 115 -7.74 -3.65 -15.99
CA ALA A 115 -7.53 -3.45 -14.56
C ALA A 115 -6.18 -4.01 -14.10
N PHE A 116 -5.82 -5.22 -14.54
CA PHE A 116 -4.54 -5.82 -14.20
C PHE A 116 -3.35 -4.98 -14.69
N ILE A 117 -3.38 -4.53 -15.95
CA ILE A 117 -2.31 -3.71 -16.53
C ILE A 117 -2.20 -2.37 -15.77
N MET A 118 -3.33 -1.71 -15.50
CA MET A 118 -3.37 -0.47 -14.71
C MET A 118 -2.83 -0.68 -13.29
N GLY A 119 -3.16 -1.81 -12.65
CA GLY A 119 -2.64 -2.16 -11.33
C GLY A 119 -1.13 -2.37 -11.32
N CYS A 120 -0.54 -2.97 -12.35
CA CYS A 120 0.91 -3.15 -12.48
C CYS A 120 1.69 -1.82 -12.46
N ILE A 121 1.07 -0.75 -12.99
CA ILE A 121 1.66 0.59 -13.03
C ILE A 121 1.15 1.52 -11.90
N GLY A 122 0.36 1.00 -10.95
CA GLY A 122 -0.11 1.77 -9.79
C GLY A 122 -1.32 2.65 -10.03
N ILE A 123 -2.14 2.37 -11.05
CA ILE A 123 -3.36 3.12 -11.36
C ILE A 123 -4.56 2.41 -10.75
N SER A 124 -5.05 2.94 -9.62
CA SER A 124 -6.14 2.35 -8.83
C SER A 124 -7.51 2.39 -9.55
N GLU A 125 -7.67 3.30 -10.49
CA GLU A 125 -8.88 3.57 -11.27
C GLU A 125 -9.29 2.38 -12.14
N GLY A 126 -8.36 1.45 -12.41
CA GLY A 126 -8.65 0.21 -13.14
C GLY A 126 -9.76 -0.63 -12.50
N ALA A 127 -10.04 -0.44 -11.20
CA ALA A 127 -11.13 -1.11 -10.50
C ALA A 127 -12.49 -0.40 -10.59
N ILE A 128 -12.57 0.84 -11.10
CA ILE A 128 -13.83 1.60 -11.23
C ILE A 128 -14.90 0.85 -12.03
N PRO A 129 -14.60 0.22 -13.19
CA PRO A 129 -15.62 -0.49 -13.95
C PRO A 129 -16.28 -1.63 -13.17
N PHE A 130 -15.51 -2.31 -12.30
CA PHE A 130 -16.03 -3.35 -11.42
C PHE A 130 -16.91 -2.78 -10.30
N ALA A 131 -16.53 -1.61 -9.75
CA ALA A 131 -17.33 -0.92 -8.74
C ALA A 131 -18.62 -0.30 -9.31
N ILE A 132 -18.65 0.07 -10.60
CA ILE A 132 -19.89 0.50 -11.25
C ILE A 132 -20.87 -0.68 -11.38
N ARG A 133 -20.37 -1.88 -11.69
CA ARG A 133 -21.19 -3.08 -11.88
C ARG A 133 -21.68 -3.70 -10.57
N ASP A 134 -20.80 -3.82 -9.59
CA ASP A 134 -21.10 -4.35 -8.26
C ASP A 134 -20.44 -3.50 -7.17
N PRO A 135 -21.01 -2.33 -6.84
CA PRO A 135 -20.39 -1.37 -5.94
C PRO A 135 -20.20 -1.92 -4.53
N LYS A 136 -21.18 -2.66 -4.02
CA LYS A 136 -21.14 -3.16 -2.64
C LYS A 136 -20.01 -4.16 -2.47
N ARG A 137 -19.89 -5.14 -3.38
CA ARG A 137 -18.81 -6.14 -3.27
C ARG A 137 -17.47 -5.53 -3.59
N ALA A 138 -17.38 -4.71 -4.65
CA ALA A 138 -16.11 -4.13 -5.08
C ALA A 138 -15.49 -3.20 -4.03
N ILE A 139 -16.27 -2.30 -3.43
CA ILE A 139 -15.73 -1.37 -2.44
C ILE A 139 -15.30 -2.12 -1.18
N VAL A 140 -16.11 -3.09 -0.72
CA VAL A 140 -15.78 -3.87 0.49
C VAL A 140 -14.51 -4.71 0.27
N CYS A 141 -14.39 -5.42 -0.85
CA CYS A 141 -13.21 -6.25 -1.10
C CYS A 141 -11.93 -5.41 -1.35
N ASN A 142 -12.06 -4.24 -1.99
CA ASN A 142 -10.95 -3.32 -2.20
C ASN A 142 -10.44 -2.77 -0.86
N VAL A 143 -11.33 -2.26 0.00
CA VAL A 143 -10.97 -1.75 1.32
C VAL A 143 -10.31 -2.83 2.17
N LEU A 144 -10.89 -4.04 2.21
CA LEU A 144 -10.33 -5.14 3.01
C LEU A 144 -8.94 -5.57 2.54
N GLY A 145 -8.75 -5.75 1.23
CA GLY A 145 -7.45 -6.17 0.69
C GLY A 145 -6.40 -5.07 0.79
N SER A 146 -6.74 -3.82 0.46
CA SER A 146 -5.82 -2.69 0.58
C SER A 146 -5.45 -2.40 2.04
N ALA A 147 -6.39 -2.52 2.98
CA ALA A 147 -6.11 -2.40 4.42
C ALA A 147 -5.13 -3.49 4.90
N LEU A 148 -5.32 -4.74 4.46
CA LEU A 148 -4.39 -5.82 4.79
C LEU A 148 -2.99 -5.58 4.21
N ALA A 149 -2.90 -5.20 2.93
CA ALA A 149 -1.62 -4.92 2.29
C ALA A 149 -0.90 -3.75 2.99
N GLY A 150 -1.61 -2.69 3.32
CA GLY A 150 -1.05 -1.56 4.05
C GLY A 150 -0.58 -1.97 5.45
N ALA A 151 -1.37 -2.75 6.19
CA ALA A 151 -1.01 -3.25 7.51
C ALA A 151 0.26 -4.13 7.48
N LEU A 152 0.36 -5.03 6.51
CA LEU A 152 1.54 -5.87 6.31
C LEU A 152 2.76 -5.04 5.89
N GLY A 153 2.59 -4.08 4.96
CA GLY A 153 3.65 -3.16 4.57
C GLY A 153 4.18 -2.34 5.75
N GLY A 154 3.29 -1.87 6.61
CA GLY A 154 3.61 -1.15 7.85
C GLY A 154 4.29 -2.04 8.90
N ALA A 155 3.83 -3.28 9.06
CA ALA A 155 4.45 -4.26 9.97
C ALA A 155 5.88 -4.62 9.56
N MET A 156 6.10 -4.76 8.26
CA MET A 156 7.37 -5.16 7.66
C MET A 156 8.30 -3.96 7.42
N GLY A 157 7.81 -2.73 7.65
CA GLY A 157 8.59 -1.51 7.53
C GLY A 157 8.98 -1.16 6.10
N VAL A 158 8.12 -1.49 5.12
CA VAL A 158 8.34 -1.22 3.69
C VAL A 158 8.51 0.28 3.48
N GLN A 159 9.57 0.65 2.76
CA GLN A 159 9.91 2.03 2.44
C GLN A 159 9.65 2.27 0.94
N ASP A 160 9.23 3.48 0.60
CA ASP A 160 9.15 3.93 -0.79
C ASP A 160 9.60 5.39 -0.90
N ALA A 161 10.66 5.60 -1.67
CA ALA A 161 11.24 6.91 -1.94
C ALA A 161 10.51 7.66 -3.08
N ALA A 162 9.62 7.01 -3.81
CA ALA A 162 8.78 7.64 -4.82
C ALA A 162 7.37 7.85 -4.28
N ALA A 163 6.78 9.00 -4.60
CA ALA A 163 5.36 9.21 -4.39
C ALA A 163 4.56 8.56 -5.52
N HIS A 164 4.53 7.23 -5.53
CA HIS A 164 3.78 6.42 -6.49
C HIS A 164 3.42 5.06 -5.88
N GLY A 165 2.73 4.21 -6.61
CA GLY A 165 2.42 2.85 -6.15
C GLY A 165 2.52 1.81 -7.24
N GLY A 166 2.20 0.57 -6.88
CA GLY A 166 2.20 -0.55 -7.80
C GLY A 166 3.56 -1.21 -8.02
N PRO A 167 3.59 -2.45 -8.54
CA PRO A 167 4.81 -3.22 -8.79
C PRO A 167 5.95 -2.43 -9.45
N ILE A 168 5.62 -1.44 -10.29
CA ILE A 168 6.59 -0.57 -10.95
C ILE A 168 7.53 0.16 -9.98
N VAL A 169 7.07 0.60 -8.80
CA VAL A 169 7.94 1.33 -7.84
C VAL A 169 8.99 0.41 -7.22
N ALA A 170 8.62 -0.85 -7.01
CA ALA A 170 9.52 -1.88 -6.49
C ALA A 170 10.53 -2.34 -7.56
N ILE A 171 10.10 -2.40 -8.84
CA ILE A 171 10.96 -2.80 -9.97
C ILE A 171 11.97 -1.72 -10.34
N LEU A 172 11.58 -0.45 -10.27
CA LEU A 172 12.45 0.68 -10.64
C LEU A 172 13.37 1.15 -9.49
N GLY A 173 13.28 0.51 -8.32
CA GLY A 173 14.18 0.75 -7.19
C GLY A 173 13.80 1.92 -6.28
N ALA A 174 12.54 2.37 -6.32
CA ALA A 174 12.02 3.32 -5.34
C ALA A 174 11.84 2.67 -3.96
N VAL A 175 11.52 1.37 -3.95
CA VAL A 175 11.68 0.49 -2.79
C VAL A 175 13.11 -0.05 -2.79
N PRO A 176 13.86 0.01 -1.67
CA PRO A 176 15.22 -0.53 -1.60
C PRO A 176 15.26 -2.00 -2.04
N TYR A 177 16.24 -2.36 -2.85
CA TYR A 177 16.40 -3.75 -3.31
C TYR A 177 16.74 -4.71 -2.16
N GLY A 178 16.33 -5.97 -2.32
CA GLY A 178 16.59 -7.03 -1.35
C GLY A 178 15.34 -7.39 -0.55
N VAL A 179 15.47 -7.46 0.78
CA VAL A 179 14.37 -7.90 1.67
C VAL A 179 13.15 -6.98 1.59
N GLN A 180 13.35 -5.67 1.39
CA GLN A 180 12.26 -4.69 1.29
C GLN A 180 11.38 -4.91 0.06
N THR A 181 11.97 -5.20 -1.10
CA THR A 181 11.24 -5.58 -2.31
C THR A 181 10.41 -6.85 -2.11
N LEU A 182 10.96 -7.86 -1.44
CA LEU A 182 10.23 -9.09 -1.12
C LEU A 182 9.04 -8.79 -0.19
N TYR A 183 9.25 -7.98 0.84
CA TYR A 183 8.20 -7.57 1.77
C TYR A 183 7.06 -6.82 1.08
N TYR A 184 7.40 -5.91 0.16
CA TYR A 184 6.43 -5.21 -0.69
C TYR A 184 5.54 -6.20 -1.46
N PHE A 185 6.13 -7.18 -2.17
CA PHE A 185 5.36 -8.13 -2.98
C PHE A 185 4.54 -9.10 -2.14
N ILE A 186 5.01 -9.50 -0.96
CA ILE A 186 4.23 -10.30 -0.01
C ILE A 186 3.01 -9.52 0.46
N ALA A 187 3.20 -8.26 0.88
CA ALA A 187 2.13 -7.41 1.39
C ALA A 187 1.08 -7.13 0.30
N ALA A 188 1.51 -6.65 -0.88
CA ALA A 188 0.63 -6.39 -2.02
C ALA A 188 -0.07 -7.68 -2.49
N GLY A 189 0.66 -8.80 -2.60
CA GLY A 189 0.12 -10.09 -3.02
C GLY A 189 -0.95 -10.63 -2.06
N ALA A 190 -0.76 -10.49 -0.75
CA ALA A 190 -1.75 -10.87 0.25
C ALA A 190 -3.04 -10.03 0.11
N GLY A 191 -2.91 -8.72 -0.08
CA GLY A 191 -4.05 -7.85 -0.33
C GLY A 191 -4.79 -8.22 -1.62
N VAL A 192 -4.06 -8.44 -2.72
CA VAL A 192 -4.62 -8.88 -4.01
C VAL A 192 -5.38 -10.20 -3.88
N ALA A 193 -4.84 -11.17 -3.14
CA ALA A 193 -5.51 -12.44 -2.90
C ALA A 193 -6.82 -12.23 -2.13
N VAL A 194 -6.83 -11.40 -1.08
CA VAL A 194 -8.06 -11.07 -0.33
C VAL A 194 -9.08 -10.37 -1.21
N THR A 195 -8.70 -9.32 -1.94
CA THR A 195 -9.62 -8.62 -2.84
C THR A 195 -10.20 -9.56 -3.89
N ALA A 196 -9.37 -10.39 -4.53
CA ALA A 196 -9.83 -11.33 -5.54
C ALA A 196 -10.81 -12.37 -4.96
N LEU A 197 -10.46 -13.01 -3.83
CA LEU A 197 -11.28 -14.03 -3.21
C LEU A 197 -12.62 -13.47 -2.70
N VAL A 198 -12.62 -12.31 -2.04
CA VAL A 198 -13.83 -11.67 -1.52
C VAL A 198 -14.71 -11.14 -2.65
N TYR A 199 -14.15 -10.74 -3.80
CA TYR A 199 -14.95 -10.32 -4.94
C TYR A 199 -15.64 -11.50 -5.65
N ILE A 200 -14.97 -12.66 -5.69
CA ILE A 200 -15.45 -13.87 -6.36
C ILE A 200 -16.63 -14.53 -5.65
N PHE A 201 -16.69 -14.46 -4.32
CA PHE A 201 -17.64 -15.18 -3.46
C PHE A 201 -18.61 -14.22 -2.76
#